data_AF-A0AAQ2XKD2-F1
#
_entry.id   AF-A0AAQ2XKD2-F1
#
_cell.length_a   1.000
_cell.length_b   1.000
_cell.length_c   1.000
_cell.angle_alpha   90.00
_cell.angle_beta   90.00
_cell.angle_gamma   90.00
#
_symmetry.space_group_name_H-M   'P 1'
#
loop_
_entity.id
_entity.type
_entity.pdbx_description
1 polymer ?
#
loop_
_entity_poly.entity_id
_entity_poly.type
_entity_poly.pdbx_seq_one_letter_code
_entity_poly.pdbx_strand_id
1 'polypeptide(L)'
;MHGAAFLDGKKIVVGMTARGKDADKFWFSLFHELAHIVLGHIGQPNGTTEDDEKKADMWARDILIPNDDFERFKNGNDYSEKSVLQFAQKQGIAPGIVVGRMQVEGIIRFNMLNNLKEKYVIA
;
A
#
# COMPACT_ATOMS: atom_id res chain seq x y z
N MET A 1 -5.83 5.66 -8.44
CA MET A 1 -5.52 4.24 -8.64
C MET A 1 -4.71 4.09 -9.94
N HIS A 2 -3.65 3.27 -9.97
CA HIS A 2 -2.91 3.00 -11.22
C HIS A 2 -2.63 1.50 -11.40
N GLY A 3 -3.60 0.68 -11.02
CA GLY A 3 -3.71 -0.72 -11.35
C GLY A 3 -5.13 -1.00 -11.84
N ALA A 4 -5.39 -2.24 -12.24
CA ALA A 4 -6.74 -2.76 -12.49
C ALA A 4 -6.73 -4.29 -12.35
N ALA A 5 -7.72 -4.85 -11.67
CA ALA A 5 -8.00 -6.28 -11.63
C ALA A 5 -9.32 -6.62 -12.34
N PHE A 6 -9.30 -7.62 -13.24
CA PHE A 6 -10.51 -8.07 -13.95
C PHE A 6 -10.42 -9.53 -14.39
N LEU A 7 -11.56 -10.07 -14.83
CA LEU A 7 -11.67 -11.42 -15.39
C LEU A 7 -11.48 -11.41 -16.90
N ASP A 8 -10.61 -12.29 -17.40
CA ASP A 8 -10.46 -12.62 -18.82
C ASP A 8 -10.74 -14.11 -19.03
N GLY A 9 -11.99 -14.43 -19.37
CA GLY A 9 -12.49 -15.79 -19.43
C GLY A 9 -12.41 -16.49 -18.07
N LYS A 10 -11.49 -17.48 -17.95
CA LYS A 10 -11.22 -18.22 -16.70
C LYS A 10 -9.99 -17.72 -15.94
N LYS A 11 -9.37 -16.62 -16.38
CA LYS A 11 -8.16 -16.06 -15.79
C LYS A 11 -8.48 -14.78 -15.03
N ILE A 12 -7.76 -14.57 -13.94
CA ILE A 12 -7.71 -13.28 -13.25
C ILE A 12 -6.50 -12.53 -13.79
N VAL A 13 -6.71 -11.30 -14.25
CA VAL A 13 -5.66 -10.43 -14.79
C VAL A 13 -5.51 -9.24 -13.86
N VAL A 14 -4.26 -8.95 -13.49
CA VAL A 14 -3.89 -7.74 -12.75
C VAL A 14 -2.95 -6.91 -13.62
N GLY A 15 -3.40 -5.73 -14.01
CA GLY A 15 -2.60 -4.72 -14.69
C GLY A 15 -2.00 -3.73 -13.70
N MET A 16 -0.74 -3.38 -13.87
CA MET A 16 -0.05 -2.41 -13.03
C MET A 16 0.88 -1.51 -13.83
N THR A 17 1.03 -0.26 -13.39
CA THR A 17 2.13 0.61 -13.80
C THR A 17 3.05 0.94 -12.62
N ALA A 18 4.37 0.86 -12.84
CA ALA A 18 5.36 1.37 -11.90
C ALA A 18 6.06 2.64 -12.41
N ARG A 19 5.70 3.15 -13.61
CA ARG A 19 6.33 4.35 -14.18
C ARG A 19 6.15 5.55 -13.25
N GLY A 20 7.27 6.12 -12.79
CA GLY A 20 7.28 7.29 -11.93
C GLY A 20 6.73 7.06 -10.52
N LYS A 21 6.67 5.79 -10.07
CA LYS A 21 6.18 5.44 -8.73
C LYS A 21 7.31 5.17 -7.75
N ASP A 22 7.11 5.69 -6.55
CA ASP A 22 7.81 5.26 -5.35
C ASP A 22 7.32 3.86 -4.92
N ALA A 23 8.14 3.12 -4.19
CA ALA A 23 7.87 1.74 -3.80
C ALA A 23 6.58 1.60 -2.99
N ASP A 24 6.29 2.53 -2.08
CA ASP A 24 5.04 2.59 -1.31
C ASP A 24 3.81 2.63 -2.21
N LYS A 25 3.81 3.49 -3.23
CA LYS A 25 2.69 3.63 -4.15
C LYS A 25 2.51 2.39 -5.02
N PHE A 26 3.61 1.79 -5.45
CA PHE A 26 3.56 0.56 -6.23
C PHE A 26 2.96 -0.58 -5.40
N TRP A 27 3.54 -0.88 -4.23
CA TRP A 27 3.10 -1.98 -3.38
C TRP A 27 1.67 -1.77 -2.89
N PHE A 28 1.30 -0.56 -2.45
CA PHE A 28 -0.07 -0.27 -2.08
C PHE A 28 -1.05 -0.52 -3.25
N SER A 29 -0.70 -0.07 -4.47
CA SER A 29 -1.54 -0.33 -5.65
C SER A 29 -1.69 -1.85 -5.90
N LEU A 30 -0.61 -2.63 -5.81
CA LEU A 30 -0.66 -4.08 -6.06
C LEU A 30 -1.58 -4.77 -5.07
N PHE A 31 -1.38 -4.52 -3.77
CA PHE A 31 -2.18 -5.16 -2.73
C PHE A 31 -3.64 -4.69 -2.76
N HIS A 32 -3.91 -3.46 -3.19
CA HIS A 32 -5.27 -2.99 -3.43
C HIS A 32 -5.97 -3.79 -4.54
N GLU A 33 -5.32 -4.02 -5.69
CA GLU A 33 -5.88 -4.88 -6.74
C GLU A 33 -6.06 -6.33 -6.28
N LEU A 34 -5.12 -6.87 -5.47
CA LEU A 34 -5.26 -8.19 -4.87
C LEU A 34 -6.43 -8.25 -3.88
N ALA A 35 -6.71 -7.18 -3.15
CA ALA A 35 -7.86 -7.09 -2.26
C ALA A 35 -9.17 -7.26 -3.04
N HIS A 36 -9.31 -6.58 -4.18
CA HIS A 36 -10.49 -6.75 -5.03
C HIS A 36 -10.70 -8.20 -5.48
N ILE A 37 -9.60 -8.93 -5.71
CA ILE A 37 -9.67 -10.36 -6.05
C ILE A 37 -10.10 -11.18 -4.84
N VAL A 38 -9.40 -11.03 -3.71
CA VAL A 38 -9.62 -11.83 -2.49
C VAL A 38 -11.00 -11.61 -1.90
N LEU A 39 -11.49 -10.37 -1.94
CA LEU A 39 -12.80 -9.98 -1.38
C LEU A 39 -13.96 -10.20 -2.36
N GLY A 40 -13.70 -10.68 -3.58
CA GLY A 40 -14.75 -10.96 -4.56
C GLY A 40 -15.37 -9.71 -5.19
N HIS A 41 -14.61 -8.62 -5.30
CA HIS A 41 -15.05 -7.39 -5.94
C HIS A 41 -15.00 -7.46 -7.47
N ILE A 42 -14.19 -8.37 -8.04
CA ILE A 42 -14.05 -8.52 -9.49
C ILE A 42 -15.28 -9.20 -10.14
N GLY A 43 -15.68 -8.72 -11.32
CA GLY A 43 -16.77 -9.32 -12.09
C GLY A 43 -18.18 -8.97 -11.61
N GLN A 44 -18.33 -8.01 -10.69
CA GLN A 44 -19.64 -7.53 -10.26
C GLN A 44 -20.37 -6.79 -11.42
N PRO A 45 -21.69 -7.02 -11.62
CA PRO A 45 -22.43 -6.42 -12.75
C PRO A 45 -22.41 -4.90 -12.79
N ASN A 46 -22.34 -4.26 -11.61
CA ASN A 46 -22.38 -2.81 -11.45
C ASN A 46 -20.99 -2.20 -11.21
N GLY A 47 -19.91 -2.99 -11.33
CA GLY A 47 -18.55 -2.57 -10.96
C GLY A 47 -18.33 -2.51 -9.45
N THR A 48 -17.17 -1.99 -9.03
CA THR A 48 -16.81 -1.83 -7.62
C THR A 48 -17.56 -0.65 -6.99
N THR A 49 -18.08 -0.85 -5.79
CA THR A 49 -18.74 0.21 -5.01
C THR A 49 -17.75 0.99 -4.16
N GLU A 50 -18.14 2.16 -3.65
CA GLU A 50 -17.30 2.93 -2.72
C GLU A 50 -16.96 2.15 -1.43
N ASP A 51 -17.84 1.25 -0.99
CA ASP A 51 -17.58 0.37 0.15
C ASP A 51 -16.55 -0.71 -0.18
N ASP A 52 -16.59 -1.26 -1.41
CA ASP A 52 -15.59 -2.22 -1.89
C ASP A 52 -14.19 -1.56 -1.98
N GLU A 53 -14.13 -0.32 -2.45
CA GLU A 53 -12.89 0.48 -2.50
C GLU A 53 -12.32 0.69 -1.10
N LYS A 54 -13.17 1.06 -0.12
CA LYS A 54 -12.74 1.23 1.29
C LYS A 54 -12.24 -0.07 1.89
N LYS A 55 -12.92 -1.19 1.63
CA LYS A 55 -12.47 -2.51 2.09
C LYS A 55 -11.16 -2.92 1.44
N ALA A 56 -10.97 -2.63 0.16
CA ALA A 56 -9.72 -2.90 -0.56
C ALA A 56 -8.56 -2.08 0.01
N ASP A 57 -8.77 -0.79 0.28
CA ASP A 57 -7.79 0.09 0.93
C ASP A 57 -7.41 -0.40 2.32
N MET A 58 -8.39 -0.74 3.16
CA MET A 58 -8.16 -1.28 4.50
C MET A 58 -7.37 -2.58 4.45
N TRP A 59 -7.74 -3.50 3.57
CA TRP A 59 -7.06 -4.78 3.40
C TRP A 59 -5.61 -4.58 2.93
N ALA A 60 -5.39 -3.75 1.92
CA ALA A 60 -4.04 -3.49 1.40
C ALA A 60 -3.13 -2.85 2.45
N ARG A 61 -3.65 -1.87 3.19
CA ARG A 61 -2.96 -1.21 4.30
C ARG A 61 -2.53 -2.21 5.38
N ASP A 62 -3.44 -3.08 5.80
CA ASP A 62 -3.23 -3.98 6.94
C ASP A 62 -2.44 -5.23 6.58
N ILE A 63 -2.48 -5.66 5.32
CA ILE A 63 -1.61 -6.73 4.81
C ILE A 63 -0.16 -6.24 4.66
N LEU A 64 0.06 -5.02 4.17
CA LEU A 64 1.41 -4.46 4.05
C LEU A 64 2.06 -4.19 5.40
N ILE A 65 1.28 -3.68 6.35
CA ILE A 65 1.75 -3.41 7.71
C ILE A 65 0.61 -3.81 8.67
N PRO A 66 0.77 -4.89 9.47
CA PRO A 66 -0.21 -5.29 10.44
C PRO A 66 -0.62 -4.12 11.34
N ASN A 67 -1.92 -3.86 11.43
CA ASN A 67 -2.44 -2.65 12.06
C ASN A 67 -2.00 -2.51 13.53
N ASP A 68 -2.00 -3.61 14.28
CA ASP A 68 -1.57 -3.63 15.68
C ASP A 68 -0.10 -3.22 15.87
N ASP A 69 0.77 -3.66 14.95
CA ASP A 69 2.19 -3.30 14.98
C ASP A 69 2.40 -1.85 14.59
N PHE A 70 1.66 -1.35 13.60
CA PHE A 70 1.71 0.05 13.21
C PHE A 70 1.20 0.98 14.31
N GLU A 71 0.10 0.62 14.99
CA GLU A 71 -0.42 1.40 16.11
C GLU A 71 0.55 1.40 17.30
N ARG A 72 1.23 0.28 17.60
CA ARG A 72 2.31 0.27 18.61
C ARG A 72 3.46 1.20 18.23
N PHE A 73 3.88 1.18 16.97
CA PHE A 73 4.93 2.06 16.45
C PHE A 73 4.52 3.53 16.57
N LYS A 74 3.31 3.88 16.11
CA LYS A 74 2.71 5.21 16.19
C LYS A 74 2.62 5.72 17.63
N ASN A 75 2.12 4.91 18.54
CA ASN A 75 2.02 5.29 19.96
C ASN A 75 3.39 5.51 20.63
N GLY A 76 4.47 4.97 20.06
CA GLY A 76 5.84 5.23 20.50
C GLY A 76 6.32 6.66 20.27
N ASN A 77 5.67 7.42 19.37
CA ASN A 77 5.97 8.83 19.04
C ASN A 77 7.43 9.15 18.63
N ASP A 78 8.23 8.14 18.26
CA ASP A 78 9.54 8.33 17.64
C ASP A 78 9.44 8.08 16.13
N TYR A 79 9.36 9.17 15.38
CA TYR A 79 9.28 9.19 13.92
C TYR A 79 10.62 9.56 13.27
N SER A 80 11.74 9.37 13.98
CA SER A 80 13.07 9.53 13.41
C SER A 80 13.31 8.54 12.26
N GLU A 81 14.20 8.91 11.34
CA GLU A 81 14.62 8.02 10.24
C GLU A 81 15.08 6.65 10.77
N LYS A 82 15.86 6.64 11.87
CA LYS A 82 16.32 5.41 12.52
C LYS A 82 15.16 4.53 12.99
N SER A 83 14.16 5.12 13.66
CA SER A 83 12.98 4.39 14.14
C SER A 83 12.18 3.79 12.97
N VAL A 84 11.98 4.54 11.91
CA VAL A 84 11.29 4.07 10.68
C VAL A 84 12.05 2.92 10.03
N LEU A 85 13.38 3.02 9.90
CA LEU A 85 14.22 1.95 9.34
C LEU A 85 14.14 0.66 10.18
N GLN A 86 14.20 0.78 11.50
CA GLN A 86 14.11 -0.36 12.42
C GLN A 86 12.73 -1.03 12.35
N PHE A 87 11.66 -0.24 12.31
CA PHE A 87 10.31 -0.75 12.16
C PHE A 87 10.12 -1.47 10.82
N ALA A 88 10.54 -0.86 9.72
CA ALA A 88 10.48 -1.46 8.38
C ALA A 88 11.24 -2.80 8.32
N GLN A 89 12.45 -2.84 8.91
CA GLN A 89 13.24 -4.07 9.00
C GLN A 89 12.51 -5.16 9.78
N LYS A 90 11.89 -4.83 10.93
CA LYS A 90 11.11 -5.78 11.74
C LYS A 90 9.92 -6.35 10.97
N GLN A 91 9.27 -5.53 10.14
CA GLN A 91 8.14 -5.93 9.30
C GLN A 91 8.59 -6.66 8.01
N GLY A 92 9.88 -6.62 7.66
CA GLY A 92 10.39 -7.23 6.43
C GLY A 92 9.97 -6.49 5.16
N ILE A 93 9.78 -5.17 5.24
CA ILE A 93 9.29 -4.32 4.13
C ILE A 93 10.25 -3.17 3.84
N ALA A 94 10.12 -2.57 2.65
CA ALA A 94 10.87 -1.37 2.31
C ALA A 94 10.46 -0.18 3.19
N PRO A 95 11.42 0.62 3.71
CA PRO A 95 11.12 1.78 4.57
C PRO A 95 10.16 2.79 3.96
N GLY A 96 10.23 2.98 2.64
CA GLY A 96 9.31 3.85 1.91
C GLY A 96 7.84 3.51 2.12
N ILE A 97 7.49 2.21 2.30
CA ILE A 97 6.11 1.75 2.55
C ILE A 97 5.59 2.29 3.89
N VAL A 98 6.43 2.25 4.93
CA VAL A 98 6.12 2.82 6.25
C VAL A 98 5.93 4.34 6.13
N VAL A 99 6.86 5.02 5.45
CA VAL A 99 6.78 6.47 5.20
C VAL A 99 5.49 6.83 4.47
N GLY A 100 5.13 6.07 3.44
CA GLY A 100 3.89 6.28 2.67
C GLY A 100 2.65 6.21 3.55
N ARG A 101 2.53 5.18 4.40
CA ARG A 101 1.41 5.07 5.36
C ARG A 101 1.40 6.23 6.36
N MET A 102 2.56 6.58 6.93
CA MET A 102 2.66 7.69 7.89
C MET A 102 2.27 9.05 7.28
N GLN A 103 2.61 9.29 6.01
CA GLN A 103 2.23 10.51 5.29
C GLN A 103 0.72 10.55 5.01
N VAL A 104 0.13 9.44 4.55
CA VAL A 104 -1.30 9.35 4.27
C VAL A 104 -2.15 9.48 5.54
N GLU A 105 -1.71 8.87 6.65
CA GLU A 105 -2.40 8.97 7.95
C GLU A 105 -2.08 10.28 8.71
N GLY A 106 -1.31 11.21 8.11
CA GLY A 106 -1.04 12.53 8.67
C GLY A 106 -0.11 12.55 9.88
N ILE A 107 0.62 11.46 10.12
CA ILE A 107 1.60 11.32 11.22
C ILE A 107 2.83 12.20 10.95
N ILE A 108 3.25 12.28 9.68
CA ILE A 108 4.33 13.16 9.20
C ILE A 108 3.88 13.91 7.95
N ARG A 109 4.57 15.01 7.63
CA ARG A 109 4.30 15.78 6.41
C ARG A 109 4.81 15.04 5.17
N PHE A 110 4.17 15.26 4.02
CA PHE A 110 4.55 14.66 2.72
C PHE A 110 5.96 15.02 2.21
N ASN A 111 6.65 15.99 2.83
CA ASN A 111 8.03 16.34 2.51
C ASN A 111 9.07 15.69 3.45
N MET A 112 8.64 14.98 4.49
CA MET A 112 9.53 14.33 5.45
C MET A 112 9.86 12.90 5.00
N LEU A 113 11.11 12.48 5.23
CA LEU A 113 11.62 11.13 5.00
C LEU A 113 11.48 10.59 3.55
N ASN A 114 11.32 11.49 2.58
CA ASN A 114 11.21 11.10 1.16
C ASN A 114 12.50 10.45 0.62
N ASN A 115 13.64 10.64 1.28
CA ASN A 115 14.88 9.93 0.99
C ASN A 115 14.78 8.40 1.21
N LEU A 116 13.83 7.95 2.04
CA LEU A 116 13.58 6.52 2.28
C LEU A 116 12.65 5.88 1.22
N LYS A 117 12.12 6.67 0.29
CA LYS A 117 11.20 6.21 -0.75
C LYS A 117 11.97 5.82 -1.99
N GLU A 118 12.23 4.52 -2.12
CA GLU A 118 12.84 3.95 -3.32
C GLU A 118 11.94 4.19 -4.54
N LYS A 119 12.54 4.54 -5.68
CA LYS A 119 11.81 4.73 -6.94
C LYS A 119 11.98 3.51 -7.83
N TYR A 120 10.87 3.01 -8.36
CA TYR A 120 10.91 1.99 -9.39
C TYR A 120 11.08 2.61 -10.78
N VAL A 121 12.07 2.12 -11.51
CA VAL A 121 12.29 2.43 -12.92
C VAL A 121 12.07 1.12 -13.68
N ILE A 122 11.01 1.06 -14.48
CA ILE A 122 10.86 -0.04 -15.45
C ILE A 122 11.76 0.33 -16.63
N ALA A 123 12.80 -0.48 -16.83
CA ALA A 123 13.69 -0.40 -17.99
C ALA A 123 13.02 -0.95 -19.25
#